data_AF-A0A0B4FLQ7-F1
#
_entry.id   AF-A0A0B4FLQ7-F1
#
_cell.length_a   1.000
_cell.length_b   1.000
_cell.length_c   1.000
_cell.angle_alpha   90.00
_cell.angle_beta   90.00
_cell.angle_gamma   90.00
#
_symmetry.space_group_name_H-M   'P 1'
#
loop_
_entity.id
_entity.type
_entity.pdbx_description
1 polymer ?
#
loop_
_entity_poly.entity_id
_entity_poly.type
_entity_poly.pdbx_seq_one_letter_code
_entity_poly.pdbx_strand_id
1 'polypeptide(L)'
;MSPPQPSEQVLAAFGAQSQLTRLPGGSCVCYSDGKIVLKPSEDEEESQWTGKTLASLSTLEPSLMYRVPRPIASIQNGTQYVVDGWTAMSVLPGRNELPIRFADTFRVSQAFHEALRKLNLEKLRFLRGRTNRWSEADRVVWGEKQLCEVANVNKEVLAVFNDALKEYEKLTRPLPAGVTSELIHGDLMGNILFDDVAGGPPGIIDMTFYWRPAAYAEAIVVADGLAWYKQGRGLIELYGMGETRLQLLVKALHWRCLTFCIDPIVDWVRANIPKVDFIGAARLLGEVINEESR
;
A
#
# COMPACT_ATOMS: atom_id res chain seq x y z
N MET A 1 17.76 18.24 6.05
CA MET A 1 18.83 17.21 6.11
C MET A 1 18.93 16.56 4.74
N SER A 2 20.14 16.31 4.24
CA SER A 2 20.32 15.54 3.01
C SER A 2 19.78 14.12 3.22
N PRO A 3 19.20 13.48 2.19
CA PRO A 3 18.75 12.10 2.32
C PRO A 3 19.93 11.18 2.68
N PRO A 4 19.71 10.15 3.51
CA PRO A 4 20.77 9.21 3.85
C PRO A 4 21.31 8.55 2.58
N GLN A 5 22.61 8.25 2.59
CA GLN A 5 23.30 7.52 1.52
C GLN A 5 23.83 6.19 2.07
N PRO A 6 23.82 5.11 1.28
CA PRO A 6 24.38 3.83 1.71
C PRO A 6 25.89 3.94 1.85
N SER A 7 26.43 3.41 2.95
CA SER A 7 27.87 3.38 3.21
C SER A 7 28.57 2.32 2.35
N GLU A 8 29.89 2.40 2.20
CA GLU A 8 30.67 1.35 1.51
C GLU A 8 30.47 -0.03 2.15
N GLN A 9 30.25 -0.08 3.46
CA GLN A 9 29.93 -1.30 4.19
C GLN A 9 28.59 -1.90 3.72
N VAL A 10 27.55 -1.07 3.52
CA VAL A 10 26.25 -1.50 2.99
C VAL A 10 26.41 -2.02 1.56
N LEU A 11 27.17 -1.33 0.72
CA LEU A 11 27.43 -1.77 -0.66
C LEU A 11 28.12 -3.13 -0.68
N ALA A 12 29.17 -3.28 0.13
CA ALA A 12 29.92 -4.53 0.25
C ALA A 12 29.05 -5.66 0.80
N ALA A 13 28.17 -5.38 1.77
CA ALA A 13 27.30 -6.38 2.38
C ALA A 13 26.29 -6.98 1.39
N PHE A 14 25.78 -6.17 0.45
CA PHE A 14 24.81 -6.62 -0.54
C PHE A 14 25.40 -6.88 -1.94
N GLY A 15 26.70 -6.64 -2.13
CA GLY A 15 27.37 -6.78 -3.43
C GLY A 15 26.93 -5.73 -4.46
N ALA A 16 26.49 -4.56 -4.01
CA ALA A 16 26.09 -3.45 -4.89
C ALA A 16 27.31 -2.68 -5.41
N GLN A 17 27.20 -2.13 -6.62
CA GLN A 17 28.24 -1.27 -7.18
C GLN A 17 28.19 0.15 -6.59
N SER A 18 29.33 0.84 -6.55
CA SER A 18 29.42 2.21 -6.02
C SER A 18 28.77 3.27 -6.90
N GLN A 19 28.58 3.00 -8.20
CA GLN A 19 27.90 3.91 -9.11
C GLN A 19 26.38 3.80 -8.93
N LEU A 20 25.84 4.63 -8.03
CA LEU A 20 24.43 4.65 -7.70
C LEU A 20 23.68 5.78 -8.41
N THR A 21 22.50 5.43 -8.94
CA THR A 21 21.50 6.38 -9.42
C THR A 21 20.39 6.51 -8.38
N ARG A 22 20.02 7.74 -8.04
CA ARG A 22 18.85 7.99 -7.19
C ARG A 22 17.58 7.66 -7.97
N LEU A 23 16.72 6.84 -7.39
CA LEU A 23 15.40 6.55 -7.96
C LEU A 23 14.39 7.64 -7.57
N PRO A 24 13.55 8.13 -8.50
CA PRO A 24 12.48 9.06 -8.18
C PRO A 24 11.30 8.33 -7.52
N GLY A 25 10.55 9.05 -6.67
CA GLY A 25 9.32 8.55 -6.03
C GLY A 25 9.53 7.98 -4.62
N GLY A 26 8.42 7.52 -4.00
CA GLY A 26 8.38 6.94 -2.66
C GLY A 26 8.49 7.97 -1.51
N SER A 27 8.25 7.50 -0.28
CA SER A 27 8.51 8.27 0.96
C SER A 27 10.01 8.35 1.29
N CYS A 28 10.76 7.32 0.90
CA CYS A 28 12.19 7.19 1.13
C CYS A 28 12.99 7.35 -0.16
N VAL A 29 14.21 7.89 -0.04
CA VAL A 29 15.13 7.98 -1.18
C VAL A 29 15.82 6.64 -1.40
N CYS A 30 15.46 5.96 -2.48
CA CYS A 30 16.10 4.72 -2.93
C CYS A 30 17.24 5.00 -3.92
N TYR A 31 18.22 4.09 -3.96
CA TYR A 31 19.36 4.13 -4.87
C TYR A 31 19.45 2.82 -5.65
N SER A 32 19.95 2.86 -6.88
CA SER A 32 20.15 1.66 -7.69
C SER A 32 21.43 1.71 -8.51
N ASP A 33 22.09 0.55 -8.64
CA ASP A 33 23.20 0.33 -9.58
C ASP A 33 22.75 -0.30 -10.91
N GLY A 34 21.44 -0.34 -11.15
CA GLY A 34 20.82 -0.98 -12.33
C GLY A 34 20.51 -2.46 -12.16
N LYS A 35 20.99 -3.12 -11.10
CA LYS A 35 20.67 -4.52 -10.77
C LYS A 35 20.04 -4.66 -9.39
N ILE A 36 20.50 -3.86 -8.44
CA ILE A 36 20.08 -3.81 -7.05
C ILE A 36 19.42 -2.48 -6.78
N VAL A 37 18.36 -2.50 -5.98
CA VAL A 37 17.75 -1.33 -5.35
C VAL A 37 18.07 -1.38 -3.87
N LEU A 38 18.72 -0.34 -3.37
CA LEU A 38 18.99 -0.09 -1.97
C LEU A 38 17.92 0.87 -1.43
N LYS A 39 17.20 0.44 -0.40
CA LYS A 39 16.15 1.22 0.27
C LYS A 39 16.48 1.35 1.76
N PRO A 40 16.43 2.57 2.34
CA PRO A 40 16.51 2.75 3.78
C PRO A 40 15.42 1.97 4.51
N SER A 41 15.77 1.36 5.63
CA SER A 41 14.86 0.69 6.54
C SER A 41 14.27 1.73 7.49
N GLU A 42 12.95 1.89 7.47
CA GLU A 42 12.24 2.72 8.46
C GLU A 42 11.98 1.94 9.76
N ASP A 43 11.92 0.61 9.67
CA ASP A 43 11.80 -0.32 10.79
C ASP A 43 12.54 -1.62 10.41
N GLU A 44 13.59 -1.96 11.17
CA GLU A 44 14.46 -3.09 10.85
C GLU A 44 13.78 -4.45 11.07
N GLU A 45 12.88 -4.57 12.05
CA GLU A 45 12.14 -5.82 12.31
C GLU A 45 11.21 -6.12 11.14
N GLU A 46 10.43 -5.13 10.71
CA GLU A 46 9.53 -5.21 9.58
C GLU A 46 10.29 -5.46 8.27
N SER A 47 11.42 -4.77 8.07
CA SER A 47 12.23 -4.91 6.86
C SER A 47 12.87 -6.29 6.75
N GLN A 48 13.41 -6.79 7.86
CA GLN A 48 13.98 -8.13 7.95
C GLN A 48 12.92 -9.22 7.74
N TRP A 49 11.71 -9.00 8.26
CA TRP A 49 10.57 -9.89 8.05
C TRP A 49 10.11 -9.87 6.59
N THR A 50 9.99 -8.69 5.98
CA THR A 50 9.61 -8.51 4.56
C THR A 50 10.58 -9.24 3.64
N GLY A 51 11.90 -9.11 3.88
CA GLY A 51 12.92 -9.85 3.14
C GLY A 51 12.73 -11.36 3.23
N LYS A 52 12.46 -11.90 4.43
CA LYS A 52 12.18 -13.34 4.59
C LYS A 52 10.91 -13.77 3.84
N THR A 53 9.84 -12.99 3.94
CA THR A 53 8.56 -13.27 3.27
C THR A 53 8.70 -13.28 1.76
N LEU A 54 9.41 -12.30 1.18
CA LEU A 54 9.66 -12.26 -0.27
C LEU A 54 10.59 -13.40 -0.73
N ALA A 55 11.54 -13.83 0.11
CA ALA A 55 12.38 -14.98 -0.18
C ALA A 55 11.53 -16.26 -0.23
N SER A 56 10.65 -16.47 0.75
CA SER A 56 9.69 -17.58 0.76
C SER A 56 8.75 -17.54 -0.44
N LEU A 57 8.18 -16.37 -0.78
CA LEU A 57 7.36 -16.22 -1.99
C LEU A 57 8.12 -16.59 -3.27
N SER A 58 9.42 -16.27 -3.35
CA SER A 58 10.27 -16.60 -4.51
C SER A 58 10.53 -18.10 -4.65
N THR A 59 10.30 -18.90 -3.59
CA THR A 59 10.39 -20.36 -3.63
C THR A 59 9.06 -21.04 -3.97
N LEU A 60 7.94 -20.33 -3.83
CA LEU A 60 6.67 -20.80 -4.37
C LEU A 60 6.76 -20.75 -5.90
N GLU A 61 6.21 -21.75 -6.57
CA GLU A 61 6.20 -21.90 -8.04
C GLU A 61 6.06 -20.56 -8.77
N PRO A 62 6.85 -20.31 -9.86
CA PRO A 62 6.82 -19.04 -10.56
C PRO A 62 5.39 -18.66 -10.95
N SER A 63 4.87 -17.61 -10.32
CA SER A 63 3.57 -17.07 -10.70
C SER A 63 3.67 -16.47 -12.09
N LEU A 64 2.92 -17.02 -13.05
CA LEU A 64 2.73 -16.41 -14.36
C LEU A 64 1.87 -15.13 -14.28
N MET A 65 1.36 -14.79 -13.08
CA MET A 65 0.40 -13.72 -12.87
C MET A 65 1.01 -12.47 -12.25
N TYR A 66 2.11 -12.61 -11.49
CA TYR A 66 2.81 -11.48 -10.89
C TYR A 66 4.30 -11.81 -10.64
N ARG A 67 5.12 -10.78 -10.47
CA ARG A 67 6.50 -10.86 -9.98
C ARG A 67 6.66 -10.03 -8.71
N VAL A 68 7.62 -10.39 -7.86
CA VAL A 68 8.09 -9.58 -6.74
C VAL A 68 9.60 -9.41 -6.83
N PRO A 69 10.18 -8.33 -6.31
CA PRO A 69 11.64 -8.20 -6.26
C PRO A 69 12.21 -9.31 -5.38
N ARG A 70 13.34 -9.88 -5.80
CA ARG A 70 14.08 -10.85 -4.99
C ARG A 70 14.83 -10.09 -3.89
N PRO A 71 14.62 -10.43 -2.61
CA PRO A 71 15.37 -9.83 -1.52
C PRO A 71 16.81 -10.36 -1.54
N ILE A 72 17.77 -9.48 -1.34
CA ILE A 72 19.20 -9.79 -1.35
C ILE A 72 19.67 -9.85 0.10
N ALA A 73 20.06 -11.05 0.53
CA ALA A 73 20.64 -11.23 1.86
C ALA A 73 22.09 -10.71 1.91
N SER A 74 22.56 -10.37 3.10
CA SER A 74 23.95 -10.05 3.36
C SER A 74 24.85 -11.21 2.92
N ILE A 75 25.93 -10.90 2.21
CA ILE A 75 26.96 -11.88 1.81
C ILE A 75 27.59 -12.53 3.04
N GLN A 76 27.69 -11.79 4.15
CA GLN A 76 28.26 -12.29 5.41
C GLN A 76 27.27 -13.19 6.17
N ASN A 77 25.97 -12.99 5.98
CA ASN A 77 24.91 -13.77 6.63
C ASN A 77 23.70 -13.91 5.69
N GLY A 78 23.58 -15.06 5.05
CA GLY A 78 22.53 -15.35 4.05
C GLY A 78 21.08 -15.35 4.58
N THR A 79 20.86 -15.06 5.86
CA THR A 79 19.52 -14.90 6.46
C THR A 79 19.21 -13.47 6.90
N GLN A 80 20.18 -12.57 6.80
CA GLN A 80 20.08 -11.16 7.17
C GLN A 80 19.73 -10.32 5.94
N TYR A 81 18.62 -9.59 5.98
CA TYR A 81 18.13 -8.72 4.89
C TYR A 81 18.22 -7.23 5.23
N VAL A 82 18.67 -6.90 6.45
CA VAL A 82 18.92 -5.52 6.89
C VAL A 82 20.35 -5.39 7.38
N VAL A 83 21.08 -4.42 6.84
CA VAL A 83 22.46 -4.10 7.24
C VAL A 83 22.57 -2.60 7.40
N ASP A 84 22.93 -2.12 8.60
CA ASP A 84 23.16 -0.70 8.90
C ASP A 84 21.98 0.21 8.48
N GLY A 85 20.75 -0.23 8.76
CA GLY A 85 19.54 0.50 8.35
C GLY A 85 19.22 0.46 6.85
N TRP A 86 19.79 -0.47 6.06
CA TRP A 86 19.51 -0.61 4.63
C TRP A 86 19.02 -2.00 4.26
N THR A 87 18.14 -2.04 3.26
CA THR A 87 17.67 -3.26 2.58
C THR A 87 18.13 -3.26 1.13
N ALA A 88 18.25 -4.46 0.55
CA ALA A 88 18.58 -4.65 -0.86
C ALA A 88 17.59 -5.59 -1.55
N MET A 89 17.16 -5.19 -2.75
CA MET A 89 16.17 -5.89 -3.57
C MET A 89 16.66 -5.94 -5.02
N SER A 90 16.31 -6.97 -5.79
CA SER A 90 16.57 -6.96 -7.23
C SER A 90 15.72 -5.88 -7.92
N VAL A 91 16.28 -5.21 -8.93
CA VAL A 91 15.51 -4.36 -9.84
C VAL A 91 14.45 -5.20 -10.55
N LEU A 92 13.20 -4.72 -10.58
CA LEU A 92 12.16 -5.26 -11.44
C LEU A 92 11.98 -4.38 -12.67
N PRO A 93 12.02 -4.93 -13.90
CA PRO A 93 11.66 -4.19 -15.10
C PRO A 93 10.16 -3.93 -15.16
N GLY A 94 9.81 -2.84 -15.83
CA GLY A 94 8.46 -2.36 -16.05
C GLY A 94 8.27 -0.93 -15.54
N ARG A 95 7.07 -0.39 -15.78
CA ARG A 95 6.70 0.98 -15.40
C ARG A 95 5.26 1.05 -14.90
N ASN A 96 4.99 2.02 -14.04
CA ASN A 96 3.67 2.35 -13.50
C ASN A 96 3.10 3.58 -14.23
N GLU A 97 2.84 3.45 -15.53
CA GLU A 97 2.34 4.57 -16.35
C GLU A 97 0.81 4.54 -16.54
N LEU A 98 0.25 5.73 -16.82
CA LEU A 98 -1.16 5.88 -17.20
C LEU A 98 -1.42 5.36 -18.63
N PRO A 99 -2.65 4.89 -18.94
CA PRO A 99 -3.82 4.80 -18.06
C PRO A 99 -3.72 3.66 -17.04
N ILE A 100 -4.40 3.84 -15.91
CA ILE A 100 -4.42 2.86 -14.82
C ILE A 100 -5.13 1.59 -15.29
N ARG A 101 -4.47 0.46 -15.14
CA ARG A 101 -5.00 -0.86 -15.51
C ARG A 101 -5.70 -1.50 -14.31
N PHE A 102 -6.90 -1.03 -13.97
CA PHE A 102 -7.63 -1.48 -12.79
C PHE A 102 -7.92 -2.99 -12.82
N ALA A 103 -8.39 -3.52 -13.95
CA ALA A 103 -8.67 -4.95 -14.09
C ALA A 103 -7.41 -5.82 -13.90
N ASP A 104 -6.28 -5.42 -14.49
CA ASP A 104 -5.01 -6.11 -14.26
C ASP A 104 -4.52 -5.98 -12.82
N THR A 105 -4.71 -4.82 -12.20
CA THR A 105 -4.37 -4.58 -10.80
C THR A 105 -5.12 -5.53 -9.87
N PHE A 106 -6.42 -5.74 -10.09
CA PHE A 106 -7.21 -6.70 -9.31
C PHE A 106 -6.75 -8.14 -9.54
N ARG A 107 -6.49 -8.53 -10.79
CA ARG A 107 -5.96 -9.86 -11.12
C ARG A 107 -4.61 -10.14 -10.45
N VAL A 108 -3.72 -9.16 -10.44
CA VAL A 108 -2.42 -9.23 -9.75
C VAL A 108 -2.59 -9.29 -8.24
N SER A 109 -3.46 -8.44 -7.68
CA SER A 109 -3.80 -8.43 -6.25
C SER A 109 -4.25 -9.81 -5.77
N GLN A 110 -5.21 -10.41 -6.47
CA GLN A 110 -5.78 -11.71 -6.13
C GLN A 110 -4.72 -12.82 -6.17
N ALA A 111 -3.92 -12.86 -7.24
CA ALA A 111 -2.85 -13.84 -7.38
C ALA A 111 -1.79 -13.68 -6.27
N PHE A 112 -1.45 -12.45 -5.91
CA PHE A 112 -0.48 -12.16 -4.85
C PHE A 112 -0.99 -12.56 -3.47
N HIS A 113 -2.23 -12.20 -3.11
CA HIS A 113 -2.81 -12.56 -1.81
C HIS A 113 -3.06 -14.06 -1.68
N GLU A 114 -3.40 -14.75 -2.77
CA GLU A 114 -3.47 -16.22 -2.79
C GLU A 114 -2.10 -16.85 -2.49
N ALA A 115 -1.01 -16.31 -3.04
CA ALA A 115 0.33 -16.79 -2.73
C ALA A 115 0.74 -16.49 -1.27
N LEU A 116 0.39 -15.31 -0.74
CA LEU A 116 0.62 -14.99 0.67
C LEU A 116 -0.12 -15.94 1.61
N ARG A 117 -1.35 -16.32 1.28
CA ARG A 117 -2.15 -17.26 2.08
C ARG A 117 -1.48 -18.63 2.22
N LYS A 118 -0.81 -19.09 1.17
CA LYS A 118 -0.05 -20.36 1.17
C LYS A 118 1.13 -20.36 2.13
N LEU A 119 1.63 -19.20 2.53
CA LEU A 119 2.68 -19.08 3.53
C LEU A 119 2.17 -19.28 4.96
N ASN A 120 0.83 -19.33 5.17
CA ASN A 120 0.19 -19.54 6.47
C ASN A 120 0.75 -18.64 7.58
N LEU A 121 0.91 -17.36 7.26
CA LEU A 121 1.50 -16.35 8.14
C LEU A 121 0.51 -15.95 9.24
N GLU A 122 1.03 -15.64 10.43
CA GLU A 122 0.23 -15.10 11.53
C GLU A 122 0.23 -13.56 11.53
N LYS A 123 -0.72 -12.95 12.27
CA LYS A 123 -0.73 -11.50 12.47
C LYS A 123 0.55 -11.04 13.17
N LEU A 124 1.29 -10.18 12.49
CA LEU A 124 2.60 -9.72 12.91
C LEU A 124 2.51 -8.72 14.07
N ARG A 125 3.41 -8.85 15.04
CA ARG A 125 3.41 -8.02 16.27
C ARG A 125 3.79 -6.57 15.98
N PHE A 126 4.79 -6.34 15.13
CA PHE A 126 5.26 -4.98 14.79
C PHE A 126 4.19 -4.10 14.14
N LEU A 127 3.14 -4.68 13.52
CA LEU A 127 1.99 -3.91 13.00
C LEU A 127 1.29 -3.08 14.09
N ARG A 128 1.34 -3.53 15.35
CA ARG A 128 0.81 -2.79 16.51
C ARG A 128 1.72 -1.64 16.96
N GLY A 129 3.00 -1.69 16.60
CA GLY A 129 3.99 -0.67 16.96
C GLY A 129 4.01 0.53 16.03
N ARG A 130 3.49 0.40 14.79
CA ARG A 130 3.48 1.52 13.83
C ARG A 130 2.70 2.72 14.35
N THR A 131 3.23 3.92 14.15
CA THR A 131 2.59 5.20 14.55
C THR A 131 2.52 6.21 13.41
N ASN A 132 2.86 5.79 12.18
CA ASN A 132 2.74 6.64 11.01
C ASN A 132 1.27 6.94 10.66
N ARG A 133 1.05 8.02 9.91
CA ARG A 133 -0.30 8.52 9.56
C ARG A 133 -1.23 7.46 8.94
N TRP A 134 -0.69 6.56 8.12
CA TRP A 134 -1.47 5.51 7.46
C TRP A 134 -1.93 4.44 8.44
N SER A 135 -1.06 4.04 9.37
CA SER A 135 -1.37 3.03 10.40
C SER A 135 -2.31 3.59 11.46
N GLU A 136 -2.17 4.86 11.82
CA GLU A 136 -3.10 5.54 12.73
C GLU A 136 -4.49 5.70 12.11
N ALA A 137 -4.58 6.15 10.85
CA ALA A 137 -5.85 6.20 10.12
C ALA A 137 -6.52 4.82 10.02
N ASP A 138 -5.73 3.77 9.74
CA ASP A 138 -6.23 2.40 9.64
C ASP A 138 -6.84 1.95 10.97
N ARG A 139 -6.16 2.15 12.10
CA ARG A 139 -6.73 1.82 13.42
C ARG A 139 -8.01 2.57 13.72
N VAL A 140 -8.13 3.83 13.33
CA VAL A 140 -9.37 4.62 13.49
C VAL A 140 -10.52 4.01 12.70
N VAL A 141 -10.32 3.76 11.41
CA VAL A 141 -11.37 3.22 10.51
C VAL A 141 -11.80 1.80 10.88
N TRP A 142 -10.90 1.04 11.48
CA TRP A 142 -11.16 -0.31 11.95
C TRP A 142 -11.67 -0.37 13.40
N GLY A 143 -11.86 0.78 14.06
CA GLY A 143 -12.38 0.85 15.43
C GLY A 143 -11.40 0.33 16.49
N GLU A 144 -10.13 0.18 16.14
CA GLU A 144 -9.05 -0.24 17.04
C GLU A 144 -8.52 0.94 17.88
N LYS A 145 -8.84 2.19 17.48
CA LYS A 145 -8.44 3.43 18.14
C LYS A 145 -9.45 4.55 17.87
N GLN A 146 -9.67 5.47 18.80
CA GLN A 146 -10.49 6.66 18.56
C GLN A 146 -9.65 7.79 17.95
N LEU A 147 -10.25 8.63 17.08
CA LEU A 147 -9.52 9.75 16.45
C LEU A 147 -8.95 10.74 17.49
N CYS A 148 -9.62 10.93 18.63
CA CYS A 148 -9.15 11.79 19.72
C CYS A 148 -7.88 11.26 20.42
N GLU A 149 -7.55 9.97 20.25
CA GLU A 149 -6.35 9.32 20.80
C GLU A 149 -5.16 9.39 19.81
N VAL A 150 -5.38 9.86 18.58
CA VAL A 150 -4.35 9.98 17.56
C VAL A 150 -3.55 11.27 17.76
N ALA A 151 -2.23 11.14 17.84
CA ALA A 151 -1.34 12.29 17.93
C ALA A 151 -1.29 13.05 16.60
N ASN A 152 -1.00 14.36 16.66
CA ASN A 152 -0.74 15.20 15.49
C ASN A 152 -1.88 15.24 14.44
N VAL A 153 -3.14 15.12 14.87
CA VAL A 153 -4.29 15.42 14.00
C VAL A 153 -4.35 16.93 13.76
N ASN A 154 -4.19 17.35 12.51
CA ASN A 154 -4.28 18.75 12.12
C ASN A 154 -5.75 19.16 11.98
N LYS A 155 -6.22 20.02 12.89
CA LYS A 155 -7.63 20.46 12.93
C LYS A 155 -8.05 21.31 11.73
N GLU A 156 -7.14 22.09 11.16
CA GLU A 156 -7.43 22.92 9.98
C GLU A 156 -7.64 22.04 8.75
N VAL A 157 -6.77 21.05 8.55
CA VAL A 157 -6.92 20.08 7.46
C VAL A 157 -8.15 19.19 7.68
N LEU A 158 -8.39 18.77 8.93
CA LEU A 158 -9.59 18.00 9.29
C LEU A 158 -10.87 18.77 8.92
N ALA A 159 -10.91 20.09 9.16
CA ALA A 159 -12.06 20.92 8.80
C ALA A 159 -12.34 20.94 7.29
N VAL A 160 -11.29 20.87 6.44
CA VAL A 160 -11.44 20.79 4.98
C VAL A 160 -12.13 19.49 4.55
N PHE A 161 -11.84 18.38 5.22
CA PHE A 161 -12.36 17.05 4.87
C PHE A 161 -13.56 16.61 5.70
N ASN A 162 -14.01 17.43 6.66
CA ASN A 162 -15.04 17.10 7.64
C ASN A 162 -16.35 16.60 7.02
N ASP A 163 -16.80 17.19 5.91
CA ASP A 163 -18.03 16.77 5.26
C ASP A 163 -17.91 15.37 4.65
N ALA A 164 -16.79 15.07 3.99
CA ALA A 164 -16.53 13.74 3.44
C ALA A 164 -16.43 12.69 4.56
N LEU A 165 -15.70 13.00 5.64
CA LEU A 165 -15.56 12.13 6.81
C LEU A 165 -16.92 11.78 7.43
N LYS A 166 -17.79 12.79 7.63
CA LYS A 166 -19.15 12.57 8.13
C LYS A 166 -19.99 11.69 7.21
N GLU A 167 -19.86 11.83 5.90
CA GLU A 167 -20.58 10.94 4.97
C GLU A 167 -20.05 9.50 5.07
N TYR A 168 -18.74 9.28 5.17
CA TYR A 168 -18.20 7.93 5.36
C TYR A 168 -18.63 7.31 6.70
N GLU A 169 -18.68 8.09 7.78
CA GLU A 169 -19.22 7.64 9.06
C GLU A 169 -20.68 7.17 8.94
N LYS A 170 -21.53 7.93 8.24
CA LYS A 170 -22.93 7.54 8.00
C LYS A 170 -23.07 6.28 7.15
N LEU A 171 -22.20 6.08 6.16
CA LEU A 171 -22.22 4.93 5.26
C LEU A 171 -21.64 3.65 5.90
N THR A 172 -20.86 3.80 6.97
CA THR A 172 -20.20 2.67 7.63
C THR A 172 -21.22 1.78 8.34
N ARG A 173 -21.21 0.50 8.01
CA ARG A 173 -21.95 -0.58 8.66
C ARG A 173 -20.96 -1.67 9.11
N PRO A 174 -21.33 -2.52 10.09
CA PRO A 174 -20.53 -3.69 10.44
C PRO A 174 -20.30 -4.59 9.21
N LEU A 175 -19.13 -5.21 9.13
CA LEU A 175 -18.88 -6.22 8.11
C LEU A 175 -19.74 -7.47 8.40
N PRO A 176 -20.21 -8.19 7.36
CA PRO A 176 -20.91 -9.46 7.54
C PRO A 176 -20.10 -10.48 8.35
N ALA A 177 -20.79 -11.38 9.04
CA ALA A 177 -20.15 -12.45 9.81
C ALA A 177 -19.31 -13.36 8.89
N GLY A 178 -18.16 -13.81 9.39
CA GLY A 178 -17.28 -14.73 8.66
C GLY A 178 -16.24 -14.05 7.75
N VAL A 179 -16.25 -12.72 7.63
CA VAL A 179 -15.17 -11.99 6.94
C VAL A 179 -13.89 -12.09 7.75
N THR A 180 -12.89 -12.80 7.22
CA THR A 180 -11.59 -12.99 7.86
C THR A 180 -10.57 -11.94 7.42
N SER A 181 -9.58 -11.70 8.29
CA SER A 181 -8.41 -10.86 7.95
C SER A 181 -7.19 -11.73 7.73
N GLU A 182 -6.36 -11.31 6.79
CA GLU A 182 -5.10 -11.95 6.43
C GLU A 182 -4.06 -10.88 6.07
N LEU A 183 -2.86 -11.31 5.69
CA LEU A 183 -1.84 -10.39 5.24
C LEU A 183 -2.18 -9.87 3.83
N ILE A 184 -2.25 -8.54 3.70
CA ILE A 184 -2.53 -7.86 2.43
C ILE A 184 -1.48 -6.81 2.11
N HIS A 185 -1.41 -6.40 0.83
CA HIS A 185 -0.67 -5.22 0.40
C HIS A 185 -1.61 -4.02 0.42
N GLY A 186 -1.34 -3.03 1.28
CA GLY A 186 -2.21 -1.87 1.50
C GLY A 186 -1.98 -0.69 0.57
N ASP A 187 -1.06 -0.77 -0.39
CA ASP A 187 -0.75 0.34 -1.29
C ASP A 187 -0.42 -0.13 -2.71
N LEU A 188 -1.29 -0.94 -3.33
CA LEU A 188 -1.02 -1.47 -4.68
C LEU A 188 -1.09 -0.40 -5.78
N MET A 189 -1.83 0.69 -5.52
CA MET A 189 -2.00 1.76 -6.49
C MET A 189 -0.67 2.47 -6.74
N GLY A 190 -0.19 2.45 -7.98
CA GLY A 190 1.12 3.00 -8.34
C GLY A 190 2.32 2.10 -8.00
N ASN A 191 2.12 0.96 -7.33
CA ASN A 191 3.18 0.01 -6.97
C ASN A 191 3.14 -1.29 -7.79
N ILE A 192 2.49 -1.24 -8.96
CA ILE A 192 2.53 -2.30 -9.97
C ILE A 192 3.25 -1.78 -11.22
N LEU A 193 4.29 -2.51 -11.62
CA LEU A 193 5.10 -2.28 -12.80
C LEU A 193 4.65 -3.19 -13.93
N PHE A 194 4.28 -2.61 -15.07
CA PHE A 194 3.94 -3.34 -16.28
C PHE A 194 5.15 -3.36 -17.22
N ASP A 195 5.60 -4.57 -17.59
CA ASP A 195 6.73 -4.76 -18.50
C ASP A 195 6.22 -5.08 -19.91
N ASP A 196 5.57 -4.10 -20.54
CA ASP A 196 4.99 -4.28 -21.88
C ASP A 196 6.05 -4.50 -22.97
N VAL A 197 7.31 -4.12 -22.68
CA VAL A 197 8.41 -4.26 -23.63
C VAL A 197 8.85 -5.71 -23.72
N ALA A 198 9.06 -6.39 -22.58
CA ALA A 198 9.43 -7.80 -22.56
C ALA A 198 8.22 -8.74 -22.49
N GLY A 199 7.01 -8.23 -22.22
CA GLY A 199 5.78 -9.01 -22.08
C GLY A 199 5.72 -9.85 -20.80
N GLY A 200 6.51 -9.51 -19.78
CA GLY A 200 6.56 -10.24 -18.51
C GLY A 200 5.32 -10.01 -17.63
N PRO A 201 5.03 -10.89 -16.66
CA PRO A 201 3.95 -10.64 -15.69
C PRO A 201 4.15 -9.31 -14.95
N PRO A 202 3.08 -8.64 -14.48
CA PRO A 202 3.23 -7.39 -13.71
C PRO A 202 4.06 -7.59 -12.43
N GLY A 203 4.93 -6.62 -12.11
CA GLY A 203 5.78 -6.65 -10.92
C GLY A 203 5.21 -5.81 -9.79
N ILE A 204 5.11 -6.36 -8.58
CA ILE A 204 4.67 -5.65 -7.38
C ILE A 204 5.93 -5.15 -6.65
N ILE A 205 5.97 -3.87 -6.35
CA ILE A 205 7.05 -3.22 -5.59
C ILE A 205 6.52 -2.61 -4.29
N ASP A 206 7.42 -2.10 -3.46
CA ASP A 206 7.13 -1.32 -2.26
C ASP A 206 6.16 -1.97 -1.26
N MET A 207 6.53 -3.17 -0.82
CA MET A 207 5.73 -4.02 0.07
C MET A 207 5.25 -3.28 1.33
N THR A 208 3.96 -2.97 1.36
CA THR A 208 3.33 -2.28 2.48
C THR A 208 2.24 -3.18 3.08
N PHE A 209 2.56 -3.89 4.16
CA PHE A 209 1.67 -4.94 4.67
C PHE A 209 0.68 -4.45 5.73
N TYR A 210 -0.56 -4.94 5.66
CA TYR A 210 -1.60 -4.80 6.69
C TYR A 210 -2.26 -6.15 6.99
N TRP A 211 -2.97 -6.23 8.11
CA TRP A 211 -3.75 -7.43 8.48
C TRP A 211 -5.25 -7.15 8.40
N ARG A 212 -5.82 -7.32 7.20
CA ARG A 212 -7.20 -6.96 6.82
C ARG A 212 -7.76 -7.97 5.81
N PRO A 213 -9.06 -7.97 5.48
CA PRO A 213 -9.61 -8.85 4.44
C PRO A 213 -8.93 -8.60 3.08
N ALA A 214 -8.62 -9.63 2.29
CA ALA A 214 -7.95 -9.48 0.98
C ALA A 214 -8.60 -8.44 0.06
N ALA A 215 -9.94 -8.45 -0.03
CA ALA A 215 -10.68 -7.51 -0.87
C ALA A 215 -10.50 -6.04 -0.44
N TYR A 216 -9.95 -5.76 0.74
CA TYR A 216 -9.62 -4.40 1.17
C TYR A 216 -8.44 -3.80 0.39
N ALA A 217 -7.48 -4.62 -0.05
CA ALA A 217 -6.37 -4.14 -0.90
C ALA A 217 -6.88 -3.60 -2.24
N GLU A 218 -7.83 -4.30 -2.85
CA GLU A 218 -8.54 -3.86 -4.05
C GLU A 218 -9.42 -2.62 -3.75
N ALA A 219 -10.08 -2.58 -2.58
CA ALA A 219 -10.87 -1.43 -2.16
C ALA A 219 -10.05 -0.13 -2.08
N ILE A 220 -8.79 -0.22 -1.64
CA ILE A 220 -7.86 0.92 -1.60
C ILE A 220 -7.56 1.42 -3.02
N VAL A 221 -7.34 0.52 -3.97
CA VAL A 221 -7.14 0.88 -5.39
C VAL A 221 -8.39 1.58 -5.95
N VAL A 222 -9.58 1.11 -5.62
CA VAL A 222 -10.83 1.76 -6.02
C VAL A 222 -10.97 3.13 -5.35
N ALA A 223 -10.70 3.24 -4.05
CA ALA A 223 -10.73 4.50 -3.32
C ALA A 223 -9.82 5.55 -3.97
N ASP A 224 -8.62 5.15 -4.40
CA ASP A 224 -7.71 6.03 -5.13
C ASP A 224 -8.24 6.39 -6.52
N GLY A 225 -8.81 5.41 -7.24
CA GLY A 225 -9.46 5.62 -8.53
C GLY A 225 -10.57 6.68 -8.47
N LEU A 226 -11.44 6.58 -7.46
CA LEU A 226 -12.54 7.52 -7.24
C LEU A 226 -12.02 8.89 -6.79
N ALA A 227 -11.15 8.92 -5.78
CA ALA A 227 -10.71 10.16 -5.15
C ALA A 227 -9.74 10.97 -6.03
N TRP A 228 -8.76 10.32 -6.68
CA TRP A 228 -7.69 10.99 -7.42
C TRP A 228 -7.87 10.98 -8.93
N TYR A 229 -8.44 9.91 -9.48
CA TYR A 229 -8.45 9.67 -10.92
C TYR A 229 -9.84 9.81 -11.55
N LYS A 230 -10.79 10.41 -10.81
CA LYS A 230 -12.15 10.74 -11.26
C LYS A 230 -12.87 9.57 -11.91
N GLN A 231 -12.58 8.35 -11.45
CA GLN A 231 -13.30 7.17 -11.88
C GLN A 231 -14.72 7.20 -11.30
N GLY A 232 -15.67 6.60 -12.02
CA GLY A 232 -17.08 6.60 -11.64
C GLY A 232 -17.58 5.23 -11.23
N ARG A 233 -18.91 5.07 -11.26
CA ARG A 233 -19.64 3.83 -10.90
C ARG A 233 -19.06 2.57 -11.55
N GLY A 234 -18.63 2.64 -12.81
CA GLY A 234 -18.06 1.49 -13.52
C GLY A 234 -16.83 0.86 -12.83
N LEU A 235 -16.04 1.63 -12.08
CA LEU A 235 -14.95 1.07 -11.29
C LEU A 235 -15.44 0.32 -10.04
N ILE A 236 -16.53 0.80 -9.43
CA ILE A 236 -17.20 0.11 -8.30
C ILE A 236 -17.81 -1.20 -8.80
N GLU A 237 -18.46 -1.19 -9.96
CA GLU A 237 -19.01 -2.38 -10.61
C GLU A 237 -17.92 -3.40 -10.94
N LEU A 238 -16.78 -2.95 -11.47
CA LEU A 238 -15.63 -3.81 -11.75
C LEU A 238 -15.06 -4.45 -10.48
N TYR A 239 -15.02 -3.70 -9.37
CA TYR A 239 -14.60 -4.21 -8.07
C TYR A 239 -15.61 -5.17 -7.45
N GLY A 240 -16.90 -4.94 -7.67
CA GLY A 240 -18.02 -5.73 -7.20
C GLY A 240 -18.87 -5.01 -6.15
N MET A 241 -20.19 -5.12 -6.29
CA MET A 241 -21.18 -4.37 -5.49
C MET A 241 -21.76 -5.15 -4.30
N GLY A 242 -21.21 -6.31 -3.96
CA GLY A 242 -21.66 -7.06 -2.77
C GLY A 242 -21.41 -6.28 -1.47
N GLU A 243 -22.26 -6.47 -0.46
CA GLU A 243 -22.24 -5.73 0.81
C GLU A 243 -20.84 -5.65 1.46
N THR A 244 -20.14 -6.79 1.57
CA THR A 244 -18.77 -6.82 2.11
C THR A 244 -17.83 -5.90 1.34
N ARG A 245 -17.85 -5.93 0.01
CA ARG A 245 -16.98 -5.12 -0.84
C ARG A 245 -17.31 -3.64 -0.70
N LEU A 246 -18.59 -3.27 -0.75
CA LEU A 246 -19.00 -1.88 -0.56
C LEU A 246 -18.58 -1.34 0.82
N GLN A 247 -18.73 -2.12 1.89
CA GLN A 247 -18.28 -1.70 3.23
C GLN A 247 -16.76 -1.61 3.36
N LEU A 248 -16.01 -2.48 2.69
CA LEU A 248 -14.55 -2.34 2.58
C LEU A 248 -14.15 -1.09 1.81
N LEU A 249 -14.90 -0.70 0.77
CA LEU A 249 -14.68 0.54 0.04
C LEU A 249 -15.00 1.80 0.86
N VAL A 250 -16.08 1.79 1.67
CA VAL A 250 -16.34 2.87 2.64
C VAL A 250 -15.15 3.05 3.56
N LYS A 251 -14.63 1.94 4.12
CA LYS A 251 -13.44 1.96 4.98
C LYS A 251 -12.21 2.50 4.25
N ALA A 252 -11.97 2.08 3.01
CA ALA A 252 -10.79 2.49 2.25
C ALA A 252 -10.82 3.99 1.92
N LEU A 253 -11.97 4.55 1.55
CA LEU A 253 -12.15 5.97 1.31
C LEU A 253 -12.02 6.78 2.61
N HIS A 254 -12.63 6.33 3.70
CA HIS A 254 -12.48 6.95 5.02
C HIS A 254 -11.00 6.98 5.44
N TRP A 255 -10.30 5.85 5.28
CA TRP A 255 -8.88 5.71 5.59
C TRP A 255 -8.05 6.69 4.77
N ARG A 256 -8.21 6.70 3.45
CA ARG A 256 -7.43 7.56 2.56
C ARG A 256 -7.68 9.03 2.87
N CYS A 257 -8.92 9.41 3.16
CA CYS A 257 -9.28 10.76 3.58
C CYS A 257 -8.62 11.15 4.92
N LEU A 258 -8.66 10.29 5.94
CA LEU A 258 -8.03 10.54 7.25
C LEU A 258 -6.50 10.65 7.16
N THR A 259 -5.84 9.98 6.21
CA THR A 259 -4.38 10.10 6.04
C THR A 259 -3.93 11.51 5.68
N PHE A 260 -4.81 12.36 5.13
CA PHE A 260 -4.53 13.78 4.91
C PHE A 260 -4.55 14.58 6.22
N CYS A 261 -5.26 14.10 7.24
CA CYS A 261 -5.50 14.86 8.47
C CYS A 261 -4.47 14.55 9.56
N ILE A 262 -3.82 13.39 9.51
CA ILE A 262 -2.89 12.89 10.53
C ILE A 262 -1.45 13.14 10.10
N ASP A 263 -0.68 13.82 10.95
CA ASP A 263 0.73 14.17 10.71
C ASP A 263 0.98 14.76 9.30
N PRO A 264 0.17 15.71 8.79
CA PRO A 264 0.26 16.11 7.39
C PRO A 264 1.53 16.88 7.05
N ILE A 265 2.06 16.63 5.86
CA ILE A 265 2.96 17.59 5.20
C ILE A 265 2.06 18.67 4.60
N VAL A 266 1.85 19.77 5.34
CA VAL A 266 0.79 20.75 5.05
C VAL A 266 0.89 21.33 3.64
N ASP A 267 2.09 21.64 3.15
CA ASP A 267 2.25 22.18 1.79
C ASP A 267 1.93 21.15 0.71
N TRP A 268 2.25 19.87 0.96
CA TRP A 268 1.83 18.78 0.08
C TRP A 268 0.31 18.63 0.09
N VAL A 269 -0.33 18.72 1.26
CA VAL A 269 -1.80 18.67 1.37
C VAL A 269 -2.43 19.83 0.60
N ARG A 270 -1.97 21.07 0.81
CA ARG A 270 -2.45 22.25 0.07
C ARG A 270 -2.34 22.09 -1.44
N ALA A 271 -1.23 21.54 -1.92
CA ALA A 271 -0.99 21.31 -3.35
C ALA A 271 -1.87 20.20 -3.95
N ASN A 272 -2.44 19.31 -3.12
CA ASN A 272 -3.20 18.15 -3.58
C ASN A 272 -4.68 18.17 -3.23
N ILE A 273 -5.14 19.02 -2.29
CA ILE A 273 -6.58 19.24 -2.01
C ILE A 273 -7.38 19.46 -3.30
N PRO A 274 -6.96 20.32 -4.26
CA PRO A 274 -7.73 20.54 -5.48
C PRO A 274 -7.76 19.34 -6.45
N LYS A 275 -6.95 18.32 -6.21
CA LYS A 275 -6.81 17.14 -7.07
C LYS A 275 -7.61 15.94 -6.57
N VAL A 276 -8.12 16.00 -5.34
CA VAL A 276 -8.90 14.93 -4.72
C VAL A 276 -10.38 15.31 -4.59
N ASP A 277 -11.26 14.33 -4.80
CA ASP A 277 -12.71 14.50 -4.63
C ASP A 277 -13.29 13.42 -3.69
N PHE A 278 -12.96 13.52 -2.40
CA PHE A 278 -13.49 12.60 -1.40
C PHE A 278 -15.01 12.76 -1.20
N ILE A 279 -15.53 13.99 -1.22
CA ILE A 279 -16.97 14.21 -1.05
C ILE A 279 -17.78 13.66 -2.24
N GLY A 280 -17.29 13.82 -3.47
CA GLY A 280 -17.89 13.21 -4.65
C GLY A 280 -17.85 11.69 -4.59
N ALA A 281 -16.71 11.11 -4.19
CA ALA A 281 -16.60 9.66 -3.98
C ALA A 281 -17.58 9.15 -2.90
N ALA A 282 -17.78 9.89 -1.80
CA ALA A 282 -18.72 9.55 -0.75
C ALA A 282 -20.17 9.56 -1.26
N ARG A 283 -20.56 10.60 -2.01
CA ARG A 283 -21.90 10.72 -2.60
C ARG A 283 -22.19 9.58 -3.59
N LEU A 284 -21.26 9.32 -4.50
CA LEU A 284 -21.37 8.21 -5.46
C LEU A 284 -21.53 6.87 -4.75
N LEU A 285 -20.73 6.59 -3.72
CA LEU A 285 -20.83 5.35 -2.97
C LEU A 285 -22.16 5.25 -2.20
N GLY A 286 -22.65 6.36 -1.66
CA GLY A 286 -23.96 6.43 -1.01
C GLY A 286 -25.12 6.13 -1.95
N GLU A 287 -25.06 6.63 -3.19
CA GLU A 287 -26.03 6.29 -4.25
C GLU A 287 -26.05 4.78 -4.52
N VAL A 288 -24.87 4.18 -4.74
CA VAL A 288 -24.74 2.73 -4.99
C VAL A 288 -25.26 1.89 -3.83
N ILE A 289 -24.88 2.20 -2.58
CA ILE A 289 -25.32 1.44 -1.39
C ILE A 289 -26.85 1.52 -1.21
N ASN A 290 -27.45 2.67 -1.47
CA ASN A 290 -28.90 2.88 -1.33
C ASN A 290 -29.70 2.16 -2.41
N GLU A 291 -29.14 1.99 -3.61
CA GLU A 291 -29.76 1.20 -4.68
C GLU A 291 -29.72 -0.30 -4.38
N GLU A 292 -28.58 -0.84 -3.91
CA GLU A 292 -28.43 -2.26 -3.55
C GLU A 292 -29.24 -2.67 -2.31
N SER A 293 -29.68 -1.69 -1.51
CA SER A 293 -30.52 -1.94 -0.32
C SER A 293 -32.03 -1.95 -0.62
N ARG A 294 -32.45 -1.73 -1.88
CA ARG A 294 -33.85 -1.74 -2.33
C ARG A 294 -34.21 -3.08 -2.98
#